data_AF-A0A136PZ02-F1
#
_entry.id   AF-A0A136PZ02-F1
#
_cell.length_a   1.000
_cell.length_b   1.000
_cell.length_c   1.000
_cell.angle_alpha   90.00
_cell.angle_beta   90.00
_cell.angle_gamma   90.00
#
_symmetry.space_group_name_H-M   'P 1'
#
loop_
_entity.id
_entity.type
_entity.pdbx_description
1 polymer ?
#
loop_
_entity_poly.entity_id
_entity_poly.type
_entity_poly.pdbx_seq_one_letter_code
_entity_poly.pdbx_strand_id
1 'polypeptide(L)'
;MTGPTPATAELVQRAAGVIAATHRGDLADAEELLAAFSSEQAKTLGFYLLADLTLGLLRTHSGQSLDDLVRELSLLVAATAGQPDT
;
A
#
# COMPACT_ATOMS: atom_id res chain seq x y z
N MET A 1 -13.19 -14.88 9.06
CA MET A 1 -11.85 -14.44 8.61
C MET A 1 -10.89 -14.63 9.77
N THR A 2 -9.97 -15.59 9.68
CA THR A 2 -8.85 -15.68 10.61
C THR A 2 -8.03 -14.39 10.46
N GLY A 3 -7.80 -13.66 11.55
CA GLY A 3 -7.04 -12.42 11.52
C GLY A 3 -5.61 -12.64 10.97
N PRO A 4 -4.90 -11.58 10.58
CA PRO A 4 -3.54 -11.70 10.08
C PRO A 4 -2.67 -12.42 11.12
N THR A 5 -1.85 -13.36 10.66
CA THR A 5 -0.83 -13.96 11.53
C THR A 5 0.18 -12.88 11.93
N PRO A 6 0.91 -13.03 13.05
CA PRO A 6 1.96 -12.06 13.42
C PRO A 6 2.94 -11.79 12.28
N ALA A 7 3.39 -12.83 11.58
CA ALA A 7 4.26 -12.70 10.42
C ALA A 7 3.63 -11.85 9.30
N THR A 8 2.33 -12.03 9.03
CA THR A 8 1.61 -11.24 8.04
C THR A 8 1.48 -9.77 8.46
N ALA A 9 1.21 -9.51 9.74
CA ALA A 9 1.12 -8.14 10.26
C ALA A 9 2.45 -7.38 10.13
N GLU A 10 3.57 -8.05 10.39
CA GLU A 10 4.92 -7.46 10.20
C GLU A 10 5.18 -7.07 8.75
N LEU A 11 4.77 -7.90 7.78
CA LEU A 11 4.91 -7.57 6.35
C LEU A 11 4.12 -6.30 5.97
N VAL A 12 2.89 -6.18 6.47
CA VAL A 12 2.03 -5.00 6.23
C VAL A 12 2.60 -3.76 6.90
N GLN A 13 3.04 -3.88 8.16
CA GLN A 13 3.66 -2.78 8.90
C GLN A 13 4.93 -2.29 8.22
N ARG A 14 5.77 -3.21 7.71
CA ARG A 14 6.96 -2.85 6.94
C ARG A 14 6.59 -2.13 5.64
N ALA A 15 5.62 -2.64 4.88
CA ALA A 15 5.14 -1.98 3.67
C ALA A 15 4.59 -0.57 3.95
N ALA A 16 3.84 -0.39 5.05
CA ALA A 16 3.36 0.91 5.48
C ALA A 16 4.52 1.85 5.87
N GLY A 17 5.55 1.29 6.52
CA GLY A 17 6.80 1.99 6.83
C GLY A 17 7.48 2.55 5.57
N VAL A 18 7.58 1.74 4.50
CA VAL A 18 8.15 2.19 3.21
C VAL A 18 7.38 3.40 2.67
N ILE A 19 6.04 3.33 2.62
CA ILE A 19 5.21 4.46 2.13
C ILE A 19 5.42 5.70 3.00
N ALA A 20 5.44 5.53 4.33
CA ALA A 20 5.65 6.64 5.25
C ALA A 20 7.04 7.27 5.11
N ALA A 21 8.09 6.48 4.92
CA ALA A 21 9.46 6.96 4.69
C ALA A 21 9.56 7.74 3.37
N THR A 22 9.03 7.19 2.27
CA THR A 22 8.96 7.86 0.97
C THR A 22 8.23 9.20 1.06
N HIS A 23 7.09 9.27 1.77
CA HIS A 23 6.35 10.52 1.96
C HIS A 23 7.10 11.57 2.81
N ARG A 24 8.02 11.14 3.69
CA ARG A 24 8.90 12.05 4.45
C ARG A 24 10.12 12.50 3.65
N GLY A 25 10.36 11.94 2.46
CA GLY A 25 11.57 12.16 1.67
C GLY A 25 12.80 11.39 2.20
N ASP A 26 12.61 10.47 3.14
CA ASP A 26 13.69 9.62 3.66
C ASP A 26 13.82 8.35 2.81
N LEU A 27 14.48 8.51 1.65
CA LEU A 27 14.63 7.43 0.68
C LEU A 27 15.54 6.31 1.20
N ALA A 28 16.50 6.63 2.08
CA ALA A 28 17.39 5.64 2.66
C ALA A 28 16.64 4.70 3.61
N ASP A 29 15.78 5.23 4.48
CA ASP A 29 14.89 4.44 5.34
C ASP A 29 13.92 3.59 4.49
N ALA A 30 13.36 4.17 3.42
CA ALA A 30 12.49 3.43 2.51
C ALA A 30 13.20 2.24 1.84
N GLU A 31 14.44 2.43 1.38
CA GLU A 31 15.27 1.37 0.79
C GLU A 31 15.65 0.29 1.81
N GLU A 32 16.01 0.67 3.04
CA GLU A 32 16.30 -0.28 4.12
C GLU A 32 15.08 -1.15 4.45
N LEU A 33 13.91 -0.51 4.57
CA LEU A 33 12.64 -1.20 4.82
C LEU A 33 12.25 -2.11 3.65
N LEU A 34 12.52 -1.72 2.40
CA LEU A 34 12.31 -2.56 1.23
C LEU A 34 13.26 -3.77 1.20
N ALA A 35 14.53 -3.59 1.60
CA ALA A 35 15.50 -4.67 1.66
C ALA A 35 15.23 -5.66 2.81
N ALA A 36 14.51 -5.24 3.85
CA ALA A 36 14.18 -6.07 5.01
C ALA A 36 13.09 -7.15 4.75
N PHE A 37 12.50 -7.20 3.56
CA PHE A 37 11.64 -8.30 3.17
C PHE A 37 12.46 -9.56 2.84
N SER A 38 12.07 -10.71 3.38
CA SER A 38 12.80 -11.97 3.19
C SER A 38 12.71 -12.56 1.78
N SER A 39 11.72 -12.13 0.99
CA SER A 39 11.56 -12.50 -0.41
C SER A 39 10.66 -11.52 -1.16
N GLU A 40 10.70 -11.59 -2.50
CA GLU A 40 9.78 -10.86 -3.36
C GLU A 40 8.32 -11.25 -3.12
N GLN A 41 8.04 -12.52 -2.79
CA GLN A 41 6.68 -12.97 -2.45
C GLN A 41 6.20 -12.32 -1.14
N ALA A 42 7.08 -12.22 -0.13
CA ALA A 42 6.77 -11.58 1.14
C ALA A 42 6.54 -10.07 0.97
N LYS A 43 7.36 -9.41 0.14
CA LYS A 43 7.18 -8.00 -0.24
C LYS A 43 5.84 -7.78 -0.94
N THR A 44 5.54 -8.59 -1.95
CA THR A 44 4.28 -8.52 -2.71
C THR A 44 3.07 -8.71 -1.79
N LEU A 45 3.12 -9.71 -0.88
CA LEU A 45 2.05 -9.94 0.08
C LEU A 45 1.85 -8.75 1.03
N GLY A 46 2.94 -8.15 1.52
CA GLY A 46 2.88 -6.98 2.39
C GLY A 46 2.17 -5.79 1.74
N PHE A 47 2.54 -5.44 0.51
CA PHE A 47 1.91 -4.35 -0.23
C PHE A 47 0.47 -4.68 -0.67
N TYR A 48 0.20 -5.91 -1.08
CA TYR A 48 -1.17 -6.35 -1.43
C TYR A 48 -2.13 -6.18 -0.24
N LEU A 49 -1.74 -6.67 0.93
CA LEU A 49 -2.57 -6.57 2.13
C LEU A 49 -2.70 -5.13 2.63
N LEU A 50 -1.65 -4.32 2.49
CA LEU A 50 -1.73 -2.89 2.81
C LEU A 50 -2.74 -2.17 1.91
N ALA A 51 -2.76 -2.47 0.61
CA ALA A 51 -3.73 -1.91 -0.32
C ALA A 51 -5.17 -2.32 0.03
N ASP A 52 -5.39 -3.61 0.32
CA ASP A 52 -6.71 -4.13 0.74
C ASP A 52 -7.22 -3.46 2.04
N LEU A 53 -6.35 -3.33 3.05
CA LEU A 53 -6.68 -2.65 4.30
C LEU A 53 -6.98 -1.17 4.08
N THR A 54 -6.23 -0.49 3.22
CA THR A 54 -6.44 0.93 2.91
C THR A 54 -7.77 1.15 2.19
N LEU A 55 -8.13 0.29 1.23
CA LEU A 55 -9.43 0.32 0.57
C LEU A 55 -10.57 0.00 1.56
N GLY A 56 -10.35 -0.94 2.48
CA GLY A 56 -11.28 -1.23 3.57
C GLY A 56 -11.53 -0.02 4.47
N LEU A 57 -10.47 0.68 4.89
CA LEU A 57 -10.56 1.90 5.69
C LEU A 57 -11.30 3.01 4.95
N LEU A 58 -10.95 3.24 3.68
CA LEU A 58 -11.60 4.26 2.86
C LEU A 58 -13.09 3.97 2.66
N ARG A 59 -13.44 2.71 2.38
CA ARG A 59 -14.83 2.25 2.30
C ARG A 59 -15.61 2.49 3.59
N THR A 60 -15.01 2.15 4.74
CA THR A 60 -15.65 2.41 6.05
C THR A 60 -15.84 3.90 6.30
N HIS A 61 -14.90 4.74 5.84
CA HIS A 61 -14.95 6.18 6.05
C HIS A 61 -15.92 6.90 5.08
N SER A 62 -15.92 6.53 3.80
CA SER A 62 -16.70 7.22 2.76
C SER A 62 -18.11 6.64 2.57
N GLY A 63 -18.35 5.40 3.01
CA GLY A 63 -19.61 4.68 2.76
C GLY A 63 -19.80 4.22 1.32
N GLN A 64 -18.81 4.41 0.44
CA GLN A 64 -18.85 3.98 -0.96
C GLN A 64 -18.74 2.47 -1.10
N SER A 65 -19.19 1.94 -2.24
CA SER A 65 -18.93 0.54 -2.60
C SER A 65 -17.44 0.35 -2.97
N LEU A 66 -16.95 -0.90 -2.90
CA LEU A 66 -15.59 -1.21 -3.33
C LEU A 66 -15.40 -0.93 -4.84
N ASP A 67 -16.42 -1.20 -5.65
CA ASP A 67 -16.39 -0.97 -7.10
C ASP A 67 -16.25 0.53 -7.44
N ASP A 68 -16.93 1.41 -6.68
CA ASP A 68 -16.79 2.86 -6.85
C ASP A 68 -15.37 3.33 -6.50
N LEU A 69 -14.81 2.82 -5.40
CA LEU A 69 -13.44 3.13 -4.99
C LEU A 69 -12.40 2.66 -6.02
N VAL A 70 -12.56 1.45 -6.56
CA VAL A 70 -11.68 0.92 -7.60
C VAL A 70 -11.78 1.73 -8.89
N ARG A 71 -12.98 2.18 -9.26
CA ARG A 71 -13.17 3.08 -10.40
C ARG A 71 -12.44 4.41 -10.19
N GLU A 72 -12.60 5.03 -9.02
CA GLU A 72 -11.92 6.28 -8.69
C GLU A 72 -10.39 6.13 -8.67
N LEU A 73 -9.88 5.06 -8.05
CA LEU A 73 -8.45 4.74 -8.09
C LEU A 73 -7.94 4.57 -9.52
N SER A 74 -8.71 3.90 -10.38
CA SER A 74 -8.34 3.72 -11.79
C SER A 74 -8.26 5.05 -12.53
N LEU A 75 -9.17 5.99 -12.25
CA LEU A 75 -9.12 7.34 -12.80
C LEU A 75 -7.91 8.13 -12.29
N LEU A 76 -7.56 8.00 -10.99
CA LEU A 76 -6.36 8.62 -10.43
C LEU A 76 -5.08 8.10 -11.08
N VAL A 77 -4.96 6.78 -11.25
CA VAL A 77 -3.82 6.16 -11.93
C VAL A 77 -3.69 6.67 -13.37
N ALA A 78 -4.79 6.75 -14.11
CA ALA A 78 -4.79 7.28 -15.46
C ALA A 78 -4.36 8.77 -15.49
N ALA A 79 -4.82 9.56 -14.52
CA ALA A 79 -4.44 10.96 -14.40
C ALA A 79 -2.96 11.15 -14.09
N THR A 80 -2.40 10.37 -13.15
CA THR A 80 -0.98 10.46 -12.79
C THR A 80 -0.05 9.93 -13.89
N ALA A 81 -0.46 8.90 -14.63
CA ALA A 81 0.31 8.37 -15.76
C ALA A 81 0.33 9.33 -16.97
N GLY A 82 -0.66 10.21 -17.09
CA GLY A 82 -0.75 11.19 -18.16
C GLY A 82 -0.05 12.52 -17.89
N GLN A 83 0.51 12.73 -16.69
CA GLN A 83 1.30 13.93 -16.40
C GLN A 83 2.67 13.81 -17.08
N PRO A 84 3.08 14.75 -17.96
CA PRO A 84 4.44 14.77 -18.47
C PRO A 84 5.42 15.00 -17.31
N ASP A 85 6.56 14.31 -17.32
CA ASP A 85 7.64 14.49 -16.35
C ASP A 85 8.01 15.98 -16.29
N THR A 86 7.66 16.64 -15.18
CA THR A 86 8.07 18.03 -14.88
C THR A 86 9.43 18.06 -14.23
#